data_AF-A0A8T5HVS9-F1
#
_entry.id   AF-A0A8T5HVS9-F1
#
_cell.length_a   1.000
_cell.length_b   1.000
_cell.length_c   1.000
_cell.angle_alpha   90.00
_cell.angle_beta   90.00
_cell.angle_gamma   90.00
#
_symmetry.space_group_name_H-M   'P 1'
#
loop_
_entity.id
_entity.type
_entity.pdbx_description
1 polymer ?
#
loop_
_entity_poly.entity_id
_entity_poly.type
_entity_poly.pdbx_seq_one_letter_code
_entity_poly.pdbx_strand_id
1 'polypeptide(L)'
;MVTYKVKSVTISKKPGGTDDRLRTAFIGMFDINNPHLKAKAPFKVLEFKNIEKVRLHDLRNVSFYLVGNDLVINNLIEINFEEKKNILTLTGKQDLPK
;
A
#
# COMPACT_ATOMS: atom_id res chain seq x y z
N MET A 1 -7.73 -12.26 -6.39
CA MET A 1 -7.84 -10.80 -6.19
C MET A 1 -8.63 -10.55 -4.92
N VAL A 2 -8.15 -9.68 -4.03
CA VAL A 2 -8.84 -9.35 -2.76
C VAL A 2 -9.09 -7.84 -2.71
N THR A 3 -10.31 -7.44 -2.34
CA THR A 3 -10.77 -6.04 -2.35
C THR A 3 -11.10 -5.56 -0.94
N TYR A 4 -10.75 -4.31 -0.64
CA TYR A 4 -11.05 -3.66 0.65
C TYR A 4 -11.57 -2.24 0.47
N LYS A 5 -12.57 -1.86 1.26
CA LYS A 5 -13.00 -0.46 1.41
C LYS A 5 -12.10 0.23 2.42
N VAL A 6 -11.40 1.27 1.98
CA VAL A 6 -10.38 2.01 2.75
C VAL A 6 -10.35 3.45 2.26
N LYS A 7 -9.91 4.41 3.10
CA LYS A 7 -9.64 5.79 2.67
C LYS A 7 -8.19 6.01 2.28
N SER A 8 -7.25 5.35 2.94
CA SER A 8 -5.86 5.37 2.54
C SER A 8 -5.14 4.07 2.84
N VAL A 9 -4.01 3.88 2.19
CA VAL A 9 -3.11 2.75 2.40
C VAL A 9 -1.68 3.25 2.51
N THR A 10 -0.92 2.72 3.46
CA THR A 10 0.54 2.86 3.50
C THR A 10 1.19 1.60 2.96
N ILE A 11 2.22 1.76 2.14
CA ILE A 11 3.06 0.70 1.61
C ILE A 11 4.47 0.91 2.14
N SER A 12 4.97 -0.10 2.82
CA SER A 12 6.31 -0.11 3.41
C SER A 12 7.01 -1.43 3.06
N LYS A 13 8.32 -1.48 3.25
CA LYS A 13 9.09 -2.72 3.16
C LYS A 13 9.63 -3.12 4.53
N LYS A 14 9.53 -4.40 4.85
CA LYS A 14 10.23 -5.01 5.97
C LYS A 14 11.37 -5.90 5.46
N PRO A 15 12.44 -6.08 6.26
CA PRO A 15 13.39 -7.16 6.02
C PRO A 15 12.68 -8.52 5.89
N GLY A 16 13.30 -9.43 5.15
CA GLY A 16 12.72 -10.73 4.80
C GLY A 16 12.79 -10.96 3.30
N GLY A 17 12.45 -12.17 2.86
CA GLY A 17 12.69 -12.62 1.51
C GLY A 17 13.63 -13.82 1.49
N THR A 18 13.54 -14.66 0.47
CA THR A 18 14.47 -15.79 0.27
C THR A 18 15.76 -15.39 -0.45
N ASP A 19 15.86 -14.15 -0.92
CA ASP A 19 17.00 -13.58 -1.64
C ASP A 19 17.08 -12.06 -1.41
N ASP A 20 18.24 -11.47 -1.69
CA ASP A 20 18.58 -10.05 -1.49
C ASP A 20 17.69 -9.08 -2.26
N ARG A 21 17.04 -9.53 -3.34
CA ARG A 21 16.12 -8.73 -4.17
C ARG A 21 14.70 -8.72 -3.64
N LEU A 22 14.36 -9.61 -2.72
CA LEU A 22 13.00 -9.81 -2.24
C LEU A 22 12.83 -9.16 -0.88
N ARG A 23 11.65 -8.60 -0.62
CA ARG A 23 11.26 -8.01 0.67
C ARG A 23 9.88 -8.48 1.07
N THR A 24 9.53 -8.24 2.34
CA THR A 24 8.12 -8.35 2.76
C THR A 24 7.45 -7.01 2.51
N ALA A 25 6.45 -6.98 1.64
CA ALA A 25 5.60 -5.80 1.44
C ALA A 25 4.61 -5.72 2.60
N PHE A 26 4.67 -4.61 3.35
CA PHE A 26 3.78 -4.31 4.45
C PHE A 26 2.75 -3.28 3.99
N ILE A 27 1.48 -3.61 4.14
CA ILE A 27 0.36 -2.80 3.69
C ILE A 27 -0.53 -2.44 4.87
N GLY A 28 -0.48 -1.19 5.32
CA GLY A 28 -1.35 -0.67 6.38
C GLY A 28 -2.60 -0.02 5.79
N MET A 29 -3.79 -0.38 6.26
CA MET A 29 -5.07 0.17 5.80
C MET A 29 -5.68 1.13 6.83
N PHE A 30 -6.23 2.24 6.35
CA PHE A 30 -6.78 3.30 7.18
C PHE A 30 -8.13 3.78 6.67
N ASP A 31 -8.99 4.17 7.61
CA ASP A 31 -10.32 4.76 7.42
C ASP A 31 -10.28 6.30 7.33
N ILE A 32 -9.08 6.88 7.30
CA ILE A 32 -8.80 8.31 7.15
C ILE A 32 -7.75 8.53 6.07
N ASN A 33 -7.70 9.74 5.50
CA ASN A 33 -6.58 10.19 4.69
C ASN A 33 -5.44 10.72 5.56
N ASN A 34 -4.23 10.71 5.02
CA ASN A 34 -3.01 11.22 5.65
C ASN A 34 -2.80 10.70 7.08
N PRO A 35 -2.80 9.37 7.29
CA PRO A 35 -2.75 8.78 8.63
C PRO A 35 -1.49 9.15 9.42
N HIS A 36 -0.38 9.42 8.72
CA HIS A 36 0.89 9.88 9.30
C HIS A 36 0.79 11.23 10.03
N LEU A 37 -0.14 12.13 9.63
CA LEU A 37 -0.34 13.40 10.32
C LEU A 37 -1.14 13.28 11.61
N LYS A 38 -1.88 12.18 11.78
CA LYS A 38 -2.80 11.96 12.91
C LYS A 38 -2.32 10.88 13.88
N ALA A 39 -1.12 10.34 13.68
CA ALA A 39 -0.55 9.22 14.45
C ALA A 39 -1.53 8.03 14.61
N LYS A 40 -2.42 7.82 13.62
CA LYS A 40 -3.43 6.75 13.70
C LYS A 40 -2.80 5.43 13.28
N ALA A 41 -3.02 4.37 14.06
CA ALA A 41 -2.64 3.02 13.69
C ALA A 41 -3.54 2.46 12.57
N PRO A 42 -3.02 1.60 11.68
CA PRO A 42 -3.84 0.95 10.66
C PRO A 42 -4.87 0.04 11.32
N PHE A 43 -6.10 0.05 10.82
CA PHE A 43 -7.14 -0.86 11.33
C PHE A 43 -6.93 -2.30 10.81
N LYS A 44 -6.20 -2.46 9.71
CA LYS A 44 -5.81 -3.75 9.15
C LYS A 44 -4.42 -3.66 8.53
N VAL A 45 -3.65 -4.71 8.73
CA VAL A 45 -2.33 -4.89 8.12
C VAL A 45 -2.35 -6.15 7.28
N LEU A 46 -1.79 -6.08 6.07
CA LEU A 46 -1.45 -7.24 5.25
C LEU A 46 0.06 -7.30 5.04
N GLU A 47 0.61 -8.51 5.10
CA GLU A 47 2.02 -8.76 4.81
C GLU A 47 2.14 -9.78 3.68
N PHE A 48 2.85 -9.39 2.63
CA PHE A 48 3.14 -10.24 1.47
C PHE A 48 4.63 -10.51 1.44
N LYS A 49 5.03 -11.77 1.60
CA LYS A 49 6.44 -12.19 1.64
C LYS A 49 6.99 -12.38 0.23
N ASN A 50 8.31 -12.36 0.10
CA ASN A 50 9.01 -12.65 -1.16
C ASN A 50 8.60 -11.73 -2.34
N ILE A 51 8.34 -10.46 -2.06
CA ILE A 51 7.94 -9.48 -3.07
C ILE A 51 9.16 -8.72 -3.59
N GLU A 52 9.35 -8.72 -4.91
CA GLU A 52 10.38 -7.94 -5.60
C GLU A 52 9.97 -6.47 -5.69
N LYS A 53 8.69 -6.20 -6.01
CA LYS A 53 8.15 -4.85 -6.12
C LYS A 53 6.65 -4.80 -5.90
N VAL A 54 6.20 -3.63 -5.45
CA VAL A 54 4.79 -3.23 -5.46
C VAL A 54 4.55 -2.34 -6.68
N ARG A 55 3.59 -2.71 -7.53
CA ARG A 55 3.17 -1.95 -8.70
C ARG A 55 1.88 -1.22 -8.40
N LEU A 56 1.85 0.09 -8.60
CA LEU A 56 0.62 0.87 -8.56
C LEU A 56 0.08 1.01 -9.99
N HIS A 57 -1.20 0.73 -10.19
CA HIS A 57 -1.85 0.84 -11.49
C HIS A 57 -3.14 1.66 -11.36
N ASP A 58 -3.25 2.71 -12.16
CA ASP A 58 -4.35 3.71 -12.14
C ASP A 58 -4.60 4.41 -10.79
N LEU A 59 -3.59 4.51 -9.94
CA LEU A 59 -3.63 5.27 -8.69
C LEU A 59 -2.82 6.56 -8.85
N ARG A 60 -3.44 7.70 -8.56
CA ARG A 60 -2.90 9.04 -8.85
C ARG A 60 -2.54 9.83 -7.60
N ASN A 61 -3.38 9.79 -6.55
CA ASN A 61 -3.06 10.48 -5.30
C ASN A 61 -2.15 9.61 -4.43
N VAL A 62 -0.85 9.70 -4.70
CA VAL A 62 0.21 8.93 -4.05
C VAL A 62 1.28 9.88 -3.55
N SER A 63 1.73 9.70 -2.32
CA SER A 63 2.79 10.48 -1.70
C SER A 63 3.92 9.55 -1.25
N PHE A 64 5.16 9.93 -1.52
CA PHE A 64 6.35 9.22 -1.05
C PHE A 64 6.97 9.96 0.13
N TYR A 65 7.02 9.29 1.28
CA TYR A 65 7.60 9.79 2.51
C TYR A 65 9.04 9.30 2.62
N LEU A 66 9.98 10.24 2.49
CA LEU A 66 11.41 9.98 2.59
C LEU A 66 11.78 9.44 3.98
N VAL A 67 11.18 10.00 5.02
CA VAL A 67 11.26 9.46 6.38
C VAL A 67 10.40 8.20 6.43
N GLY A 68 11.04 7.05 6.68
CA GLY A 68 10.40 5.73 6.64
C GLY A 68 10.53 4.98 5.32
N ASN A 69 10.71 5.70 4.20
CA ASN A 69 10.68 5.16 2.83
C ASN A 69 9.33 4.51 2.48
N ASP A 70 8.25 5.21 2.84
CA ASP A 70 6.88 4.71 2.71
C ASP A 70 6.13 5.41 1.59
N LEU A 71 5.25 4.69 0.89
CA LEU A 71 4.27 5.29 0.01
C LEU A 71 2.92 5.35 0.72
N VAL A 72 2.19 6.46 0.62
CA VAL A 72 0.80 6.57 1.05
C VAL A 72 -0.07 6.86 -0.16
N ILE A 73 -1.10 6.04 -0.35
CA ILE A 73 -2.13 6.25 -1.36
C ILE A 73 -3.35 6.79 -0.62
N ASN A 74 -3.78 8.01 -0.96
CA ASN A 74 -4.90 8.69 -0.32
C ASN A 74 -6.17 8.69 -1.18
N ASN A 75 -7.27 9.14 -0.60
CA ASN A 75 -8.56 9.33 -1.26
C ASN A 75 -9.09 8.06 -1.92
N LEU A 76 -8.79 6.90 -1.35
CA LEU A 76 -9.34 5.64 -1.81
C LEU A 76 -10.83 5.55 -1.42
N ILE A 77 -11.59 4.90 -2.28
CA ILE A 77 -12.90 4.33 -1.98
C ILE A 77 -12.73 2.83 -1.74
N GLU A 78 -11.92 2.20 -2.59
CA GLU A 78 -11.53 0.79 -2.50
C GLU A 78 -10.13 0.56 -3.07
N ILE A 79 -9.48 -0.50 -2.59
CA ILE A 79 -8.19 -0.97 -3.07
C ILE A 79 -8.27 -2.49 -3.34
N ASN A 80 -7.61 -2.93 -4.40
CA ASN A 80 -7.51 -4.33 -4.81
C ASN A 80 -6.05 -4.78 -4.80
N PHE A 81 -5.84 -6.04 -4.42
CA PHE A 81 -4.53 -6.68 -4.39
C PHE A 81 -4.50 -7.90 -5.29
N GLU A 82 -3.49 -7.96 -6.16
CA GLU A 82 -3.16 -9.13 -6.98
C GLU A 82 -1.66 -9.43 -6.88
N GLU A 83 -1.34 -10.61 -6.36
CA GLU A 83 0.05 -11.09 -6.29
C GLU A 83 0.31 -12.10 -7.42
N LYS A 84 1.34 -11.84 -8.23
CA LYS A 84 1.75 -12.72 -9.32
C LYS A 84 3.26 -12.68 -9.51
N LYS A 85 3.92 -13.84 -9.47
CA LYS A 85 5.38 -13.98 -9.68
C LYS A 85 6.18 -12.93 -8.89
N ASN A 86 5.95 -12.85 -7.57
CA ASN A 86 6.69 -11.95 -6.67
C ASN A 86 6.41 -10.44 -6.90
N ILE A 87 5.41 -10.10 -7.71
CA ILE A 87 4.96 -8.72 -7.92
C ILE A 87 3.59 -8.57 -7.28
N LEU A 88 3.46 -7.58 -6.40
CA LEU A 88 2.18 -7.19 -5.81
C LEU A 88 1.62 -5.99 -6.59
N THR A 89 0.53 -6.19 -7.32
CA THR A 89 -0.15 -5.11 -8.06
C THR A 89 -1.32 -4.57 -7.23
N LEU A 90 -1.32 -3.26 -7.03
CA LEU A 90 -2.37 -2.50 -6.38
C LEU A 90 -3.13 -1.69 -7.43
N THR A 91 -4.44 -1.89 -7.49
CA THR A 91 -5.39 -1.06 -8.24
C THR A 91 -6.48 -0.59 -7.29
N GLY A 92 -7.31 0.37 -7.68
CA GLY A 92 -8.40 0.83 -6.83
C GLY A 92 -9.20 1.95 -7.44
N LYS A 93 -10.23 2.40 -6.71
CA LYS A 93 -10.99 3.61 -7.05
C LYS A 93 -10.60 4.72 -6.10
N GLN A 94 -10.37 5.92 -6.65
CA GLN A 94 -10.09 7.11 -5.86
C GLN A 94 -11.15 8.19 -6.10
N ASP A 95 -11.50 8.90 -5.02
CA ASP A 95 -12.29 10.13 -5.06
C ASP A 95 -11.34 11.32 -5.26
N LEU A 96 -11.17 11.73 -6.52
CA LEU A 96 -10.20 12.75 -6.91
C LEU A 96 -10.91 14.03 -7.33
N PRO A 97 -10.37 15.22 -6.99
CA PRO A 97 -10.86 16.47 -7.54
C PRO A 97 -10.77 16.41 -9.08
N LYS A 98 -11.74 17.05 -9.74
CA LYS A 98 -11.79 17.16 -11.20
C LYS A 98 -10.63 17.97 -11.75
#